data_AF-A0A2E4VDB0-F1
#
_entry.id   AF-A0A2E4VDB0-F1
#
_cell.length_a   1.000
_cell.length_b   1.000
_cell.length_c   1.000
_cell.angle_alpha   90.00
_cell.angle_beta   90.00
_cell.angle_gamma   90.00
#
_symmetry.space_group_name_H-M   'P 1'
#
loop_
_entity.id
_entity.type
_entity.pdbx_description
1 polymer ?
#
loop_
_entity_poly.entity_id
_entity_poly.type
_entity_poly.pdbx_seq_one_letter_code
_entity_poly.pdbx_strand_id
1 'polypeptide(L)' 'DRAKQLASEKNCTSIQISLAYVLHQPFPTFPIFGPANLDELNSSLGALEVNLSQNEIQWLNLEIESLVS' A
#
# COMPACT_ATOMS: atom_id res chain seq x y z
N ASP A 1 5.76 9.77 3.49
CA ASP A 1 4.65 10.45 4.20
C ASP A 1 3.27 10.00 3.74
N ARG A 2 2.93 10.01 2.43
CA ARG A 2 1.63 9.54 1.90
C ARG A 2 1.22 8.12 2.33
N ALA A 3 2.12 7.14 2.19
CA ALA A 3 1.84 5.76 2.60
C ALA A 3 1.60 5.60 4.11
N LYS A 4 2.28 6.40 4.96
CA LYS A 4 2.07 6.37 6.41
C LYS A 4 0.72 7.00 6.78
N GLN A 5 0.35 8.10 6.12
CA GLN A 5 -0.94 8.73 6.31
C GLN A 5 -2.08 7.77 5.95
N LEU A 6 -2.05 7.22 4.74
CA LEU A 6 -3.10 6.31 4.27
C LEU A 6 -3.16 5.02 5.11
N ALA A 7 -2.01 4.55 5.59
CA ALA A 7 -1.96 3.42 6.52
C ALA A 7 -2.72 3.71 7.82
N SER A 8 -2.58 4.92 8.38
CA SER A 8 -3.34 5.33 9.57
C SER A 8 -4.84 5.39 9.30
N GLU A 9 -5.26 5.87 8.13
CA GLU A 9 -6.67 5.96 7.74
C GLU A 9 -7.30 4.56 7.54
N LYS A 10 -6.53 3.60 7.01
CA LYS A 10 -6.97 2.23 6.73
C LYS A 10 -6.66 1.23 7.86
N ASN A 11 -6.18 1.70 9.02
CA ASN A 11 -5.77 0.87 10.16
C ASN A 11 -4.80 -0.26 9.78
N CYS A 12 -3.82 0.05 8.95
CA CYS A 12 -2.84 -0.89 8.45
C CYS A 12 -1.42 -0.31 8.63
N THR A 13 -0.38 -1.03 8.18
CA THR A 13 1.00 -0.54 8.23
C THR A 13 1.39 0.13 6.91
N SER A 14 2.38 1.01 6.95
CA SER A 14 2.91 1.63 5.73
C SER A 14 3.53 0.61 4.76
N ILE A 15 4.06 -0.49 5.27
CA ILE A 15 4.56 -1.60 4.44
C ILE A 15 3.38 -2.24 3.69
N GLN A 16 2.27 -2.50 4.39
CA GLN A 16 1.07 -3.04 3.76
C GLN A 16 0.54 -2.11 2.65
N ILE A 17 0.53 -0.79 2.85
CA ILE A 17 0.18 0.18 1.79
C ILE A 17 1.13 0.07 0.59
N SER A 18 2.45 0.02 0.81
CA SER A 18 3.43 -0.07 -0.28
C SER A 18 3.29 -1.37 -1.08
N LEU A 19 3.05 -2.50 -0.41
CA LEU A 19 2.84 -3.79 -1.08
C LEU A 19 1.51 -3.82 -1.82
N ALA A 20 0.43 -3.30 -1.21
CA ALA A 20 -0.87 -3.18 -1.86
C ALA A 20 -0.81 -2.30 -3.10
N TYR A 21 -0.05 -1.20 -3.07
CA TYR A 21 0.15 -0.33 -4.23
C TYR A 21 0.76 -1.07 -5.43
N VAL A 22 1.74 -1.95 -5.18
CA VAL A 22 2.29 -2.81 -6.23
C VAL A 22 1.21 -3.76 -6.74
N LEU A 23 0.52 -4.46 -5.84
CA LEU A 23 -0.51 -5.43 -6.21
C LEU A 23 -1.68 -4.84 -7.04
N HIS A 24 -1.96 -3.54 -6.90
CA HIS A 24 -3.03 -2.84 -7.62
C HIS A 24 -2.57 -2.18 -8.94
N GLN A 25 -1.35 -2.44 -9.42
CA GLN A 25 -0.92 -1.95 -10.73
C GLN A 25 -1.77 -2.55 -11.87
N PRO A 26 -1.99 -1.82 -12.98
CA PRO A 26 -2.87 -2.26 -14.07
C PRO A 26 -2.30 -3.42 -14.92
N PHE A 27 -1.13 -3.93 -14.56
CA PHE A 27 -0.45 -5.05 -15.21
C PHE A 27 0.02 -6.06 -14.14
N PRO A 28 0.25 -7.33 -14.49
CA PRO A 28 0.66 -8.35 -13.53
C PRO A 28 1.96 -7.97 -12.84
N THR A 29 1.90 -7.79 -11.52
CA THR A 29 3.04 -7.48 -10.67
C THR A 29 3.04 -8.36 -9.43
N PHE A 30 4.24 -8.54 -8.88
CA PHE A 30 4.44 -9.28 -7.64
C PHE A 30 5.43 -8.50 -6.78
N PRO A 31 5.03 -8.00 -5.60
CA PRO A 31 5.96 -7.29 -4.74
C PRO A 31 7.02 -8.24 -4.18
N ILE A 32 8.29 -7.83 -4.25
CA ILE A 32 9.41 -8.54 -3.63
C ILE A 32 9.81 -7.76 -2.38
N PHE A 33 9.72 -8.39 -1.21
CA PHE A 33 10.09 -7.79 0.06
C PHE A 33 10.82 -8.82 0.93
N GLY A 34 11.73 -8.33 1.78
CA GLY A 34 12.57 -9.17 2.65
C GLY A 34 12.24 -8.92 4.11
N PRO A 35 11.26 -9.63 4.70
CA PRO A 35 11.01 -9.54 6.14
C PRO A 35 12.18 -10.15 6.91
N ALA A 36 12.61 -9.51 8.00
CA ALA A 36 13.72 -9.99 8.81
C ALA A 36 13.34 -11.16 9.72
N ASN A 37 12.04 -11.33 9.99
CA ASN A 37 11.49 -12.35 10.87
C ASN A 37 10.05 -12.72 10.46
N LEU A 38 9.49 -13.75 11.10
CA LEU A 38 8.14 -14.24 10.81
C LEU A 38 7.04 -13.23 11.15
N ASP A 39 7.21 -12.41 12.19
CA ASP A 39 6.20 -11.42 12.57
C ASP A 39 6.09 -10.32 11.52
N GLU A 40 7.22 -9.87 10.97
CA GLU A 40 7.25 -8.94 9.84
C GLU A 40 6.66 -9.55 8.57
N LEU A 41 6.94 -10.83 8.29
CA LEU A 41 6.32 -11.54 7.17
C LEU A 41 4.80 -11.55 7.33
N ASN A 42 4.30 -12.02 8.48
CA ASN A 42 2.87 -12.12 8.77
C ASN A 42 2.18 -10.75 8.73
N SER A 43 2.81 -9.73 9.30
CA SER A 43 2.34 -8.34 9.21
C SER A 43 2.26 -7.89 7.75
N SER A 44 3.29 -8.14 6.94
CA SER A 44 3.33 -7.71 5.54
C SER A 44 2.25 -8.39 4.68
N LEU A 45 1.87 -9.64 4.98
CA LEU A 45 0.82 -10.36 4.27
C LEU A 45 -0.56 -9.70 4.39
N GLY A 46 -0.80 -8.88 5.41
CA GLY A 46 -2.03 -8.09 5.52
C GLY A 46 -2.24 -7.09 4.37
N ALA A 47 -1.21 -6.84 3.54
CA ALA A 47 -1.33 -6.06 2.31
C ALA A 47 -2.35 -6.65 1.32
N LEU A 48 -2.58 -7.97 1.36
CA LEU A 48 -3.54 -8.66 0.49
C LEU A 48 -5.00 -8.24 0.77
N GLU A 49 -5.28 -7.76 1.97
CA GLU A 49 -6.61 -7.31 2.41
C GLU A 49 -6.80 -5.78 2.20
N VAL A 50 -5.73 -5.06 1.87
CA VAL A 50 -5.76 -3.61 1.67
C VAL A 50 -6.24 -3.30 0.26
N ASN A 51 -7.45 -2.76 0.16
CA ASN A 51 -8.02 -2.28 -1.10
C ASN A 51 -7.66 -0.80 -1.32
N LEU A 52 -7.09 -0.50 -2.48
CA LEU A 52 -6.77 0.87 -2.91
C LEU A 52 -7.68 1.28 -4.07
N SER A 53 -8.36 2.42 -3.90
CA SER A 53 -9.10 3.09 -4.98
C SER A 53 -8.13 3.69 -6.00
N GLN A 54 -8.64 3.98 -7.20
CA GLN A 54 -7.84 4.61 -8.25
C GLN A 54 -7.27 5.97 -7.80
N ASN A 55 -8.04 6.79 -7.10
CA ASN A 55 -7.56 8.07 -6.57
C ASN A 55 -6.44 7.87 -5.54
N GLU A 56 -6.54 6.86 -4.68
CA GLU A 56 -5.47 6.53 -3.72
C GLU A 56 -4.20 6.08 -4.43
N ILE A 57 -4.31 5.27 -5.48
CA ILE A 57 -3.15 4.85 -6.30
C ILE A 57 -2.50 6.07 -6.96
N GLN A 58 -3.30 6.92 -7.63
CA GLN A 58 -2.81 8.14 -8.28
C GLN A 58 -2.17 9.11 -7.28
N TRP A 59 -2.77 9.24 -6.10
CA TRP A 59 -2.23 10.05 -5.03
C TRP A 59 -0.94 9.45 -4.46
N LEU A 60 -0.84 8.14 -4.28
CA LEU A 60 0.43 7.51 -3.90
C LEU A 60 1.53 7.73 -4.96
N ASN A 61 1.15 7.79 -6.24
CA ASN A 61 2.05 8.01 -7.38
C ASN A 61 2.33 9.49 -7.73
N LEU A 62 1.84 10.44 -6.91
CA LEU A 62 2.00 11.89 -7.14
C LEU A 62 1.30 12.43 -8.41
N GLU A 63 0.40 11.67 -9.04
CA GLU A 63 -0.40 12.14 -10.17
C GLU A 63 -1.45 13.17 -9.75
N ILE A 64 -1.91 13.08 -8.49
CA ILE A 64 -2.78 14.07 -7.86
C ILE A 64 -2.23 14.55 -6.52
N GLU A 65 -2.54 15.79 -6.15
CA GLU A 65 -2.00 16.46 -4.96
C GLU A 65 -2.79 16.11 -3.69
N SER A 66 -4.10 16.00 -3.79
CA SER A 66 -5.03 15.70 -2.69
C SER A 66 -6.02 14.60 -3.05
N LEU A 67 -6.49 13.86 -2.03
CA LEU A 67 -7.60 12.90 -2.15
C LEU A 67 -8.98 13.57 -2.10
N VAL A 68 -9.01 14.90 -1.93
CA VAL A 68 -10.23 15.72 -1.87
C VAL A 68 -10.48 16.30 -3.26
N SER A 69 -11.74 16.23 -3.70
CA SER A 69 -12.26 16.85 -4.93
C SER A 69 -12.11 18.37 -4.92
#